data_AF-J9E3Z4-F1
#
_entry.id   AF-J9E3Z4-F1
#
_cell.length_a   1.000
_cell.length_b   1.000
_cell.length_c   1.000
_cell.angle_alpha   90.00
_cell.angle_beta   90.00
_cell.angle_gamma   90.00
#
_symmetry.space_group_name_H-M   'P 1'
#
loop_
_entity.id
_entity.type
_entity.pdbx_description
1 polymer ?
#
loop_
_entity_poly.entity_id
_entity_poly.type
_entity_poly.pdbx_seq_one_letter_code
_entity_poly.pdbx_strand_id
1 'polypeptide(L)'
;MERSSLRQWIRDLSSHRILQFLDVLQLAVSCFEFRSSFCPNQGITEITEEVKNEGSNVDDSSVKELNRKKSRGIADSESGIRWRKETKDSQVKGSWKSCTGSSGGHSSDEPIQTDEDVILEATLCTEIPLIVLDTLELIIRVVSVLGSDYLFYVLSSVLKVLMHILACNQSVQTLENVFASQRAIVTKYPDLLFEQETEQCGELCLHLLRHCASRLPAVRSQAAASLYLLMRQSFESGASFPKVKMQITMSLSTLVSTGTKYGDWINEDCLRHSLKTVLTYSETDASVDSQLRNTTFSEQVKDLVFNLHMILSDTVKMKEYTNDFEMLIDLMYRVAKGYQNNPDLSSHELDARLLDNAVKARVASLYLPMIGIVLDASTQLHDPYSKSSNVNYDISTPISN
;
A
#
# COMPACT_ATOMS: atom_id res chain seq x y z
N MET A 1 1.00 -32.67 -5.01
CA MET A 1 -0.30 -32.69 -5.70
C MET A 1 -0.05 -32.09 -7.08
N GLU A 2 -0.24 -32.84 -8.16
CA GLU A 2 0.18 -32.40 -9.50
C GLU A 2 -0.61 -31.16 -9.94
N ARG A 3 0.06 -30.12 -10.48
CA ARG A 3 -0.56 -28.87 -10.98
C ARG A 3 -1.72 -29.13 -11.96
N SER A 4 -1.69 -30.27 -12.66
CA SER A 4 -2.77 -30.79 -13.50
C SER A 4 -4.07 -31.05 -12.72
N SER A 5 -3.98 -31.65 -11.53
CA SER A 5 -5.13 -31.97 -10.68
C SER A 5 -5.80 -30.71 -10.13
N LEU A 6 -5.00 -29.73 -9.69
CA LEU A 6 -5.53 -28.46 -9.17
C LEU A 6 -6.16 -27.61 -10.29
N ARG A 7 -5.55 -27.62 -11.48
CA ARG A 7 -6.15 -27.00 -12.68
C ARG A 7 -7.49 -27.63 -13.04
N GLN A 8 -7.59 -28.96 -13.00
CA GLN A 8 -8.83 -29.67 -13.28
C GLN A 8 -9.90 -29.36 -12.22
N TRP A 9 -9.51 -29.35 -10.94
CA TRP A 9 -10.40 -28.98 -9.85
C TRP A 9 -10.97 -27.57 -10.01
N ILE A 10 -10.12 -26.57 -10.30
CA ILE A 10 -10.57 -25.18 -10.53
C ILE A 10 -11.55 -25.10 -11.71
N ARG A 11 -11.30 -25.86 -12.78
CA ARG A 11 -12.19 -25.88 -13.95
C ARG A 11 -13.59 -26.42 -13.63
N ASP A 12 -13.68 -27.34 -12.68
CA ASP A 12 -14.92 -28.01 -12.33
C ASP A 12 -15.70 -27.27 -11.23
N LEU A 13 -15.16 -26.17 -10.68
CA LEU A 13 -15.81 -25.34 -9.66
C LEU A 13 -16.86 -24.40 -10.27
N SER A 14 -17.95 -24.18 -9.53
CA SER A 14 -18.91 -23.13 -9.85
C SER A 14 -18.38 -21.74 -9.50
N SER A 15 -18.98 -20.72 -10.09
CA SER A 15 -18.62 -19.32 -9.91
C SER A 15 -18.55 -18.89 -8.44
N HIS A 16 -19.59 -19.24 -7.68
CA HIS A 16 -19.69 -18.95 -6.26
C HIS A 16 -18.61 -19.64 -5.43
N ARG A 17 -18.20 -20.86 -5.79
CA ARG A 17 -17.16 -21.60 -5.06
C ARG A 17 -15.78 -21.00 -5.28
N ILE A 18 -15.52 -20.48 -6.48
CA ILE A 18 -14.28 -19.77 -6.78
C ILE A 18 -14.19 -18.50 -5.94
N LEU A 19 -15.28 -17.73 -5.79
CA LEU A 19 -15.28 -16.56 -4.91
C LEU A 19 -15.00 -16.91 -3.44
N GLN A 20 -15.70 -17.92 -2.91
CA GLN A 20 -15.46 -18.39 -1.54
C GLN A 20 -14.00 -18.84 -1.36
N PHE A 21 -13.40 -19.42 -2.40
CA PHE A 21 -12.00 -19.80 -2.37
C PHE A 21 -11.08 -18.57 -2.36
N LEU A 22 -11.38 -17.53 -3.15
CA LEU A 22 -10.66 -16.25 -3.11
C LEU A 22 -10.74 -15.59 -1.73
N ASP A 23 -11.90 -15.62 -1.06
CA ASP A 23 -12.05 -15.11 0.31
C ASP A 23 -11.14 -15.86 1.30
N VAL A 24 -11.04 -17.19 1.16
CA VAL A 24 -10.13 -18.02 1.97
C VAL A 24 -8.67 -17.67 1.69
N LEU A 25 -8.31 -17.41 0.43
CA LEU A 25 -6.96 -16.97 0.07
C LEU A 25 -6.64 -15.59 0.68
N GLN A 26 -7.60 -14.64 0.67
CA GLN A 26 -7.43 -13.34 1.31
C GLN A 26 -7.26 -13.47 2.83
N LEU A 27 -8.02 -14.36 3.48
CA LEU A 27 -7.85 -14.66 4.90
C LEU A 27 -6.48 -15.28 5.18
N ALA A 28 -6.00 -16.20 4.33
CA ALA A 28 -4.68 -16.78 4.47
C ALA A 28 -3.59 -15.70 4.46
N VAL A 29 -3.65 -14.72 3.54
CA VAL A 29 -2.70 -13.59 3.53
C VAL A 29 -2.77 -12.78 4.83
N SER A 30 -3.98 -12.54 5.34
CA SER A 30 -4.19 -11.79 6.59
C SER A 30 -3.65 -12.51 7.82
N CYS A 31 -3.72 -13.84 7.84
CA CYS A 31 -3.23 -14.67 8.95
C CYS A 31 -1.69 -14.73 9.01
N PHE A 32 -1.01 -14.52 7.89
CA PHE A 32 0.44 -14.64 7.76
C PHE A 32 1.11 -13.30 7.45
N GLU A 33 0.53 -12.20 7.95
CA GLU A 33 1.18 -10.90 7.93
C GLU A 33 2.31 -10.86 8.94
N PHE A 34 3.53 -10.52 8.49
CA PHE A 34 4.67 -10.41 9.39
C PHE A 34 4.48 -9.22 10.34
N ARG A 35 4.11 -9.53 11.59
CA ARG A 35 4.07 -8.57 12.69
C ARG A 35 5.34 -8.76 13.49
N SER A 36 6.34 -7.91 13.27
CA SER A 36 7.50 -7.90 14.16
C SER A 36 7.01 -7.71 15.60
N SER A 37 7.23 -8.70 16.44
CA SER A 37 7.00 -8.59 17.88
C SER A 37 8.07 -7.72 18.57
N PHE A 38 8.98 -7.12 17.80
CA PHE A 38 10.01 -6.19 18.29
C PHE A 38 10.01 -4.90 17.48
N CYS A 39 9.30 -3.89 17.99
CA CYS A 39 9.63 -2.49 17.76
C CYS A 39 9.58 -1.75 19.11
N PRO A 40 10.62 -1.81 19.96
CA PRO A 40 10.84 -0.74 20.91
C PRO A 40 11.44 0.44 20.14
N ASN A 41 10.64 1.49 19.97
CA ASN A 41 11.14 2.83 19.63
C ASN A 41 12.19 3.24 20.68
N GLN A 42 13.47 3.07 20.38
CA GLN A 42 14.55 3.87 20.94
C GLN A 42 15.53 4.22 19.81
N GLY A 43 15.84 5.51 19.71
CA GLY A 43 16.46 6.15 18.57
C GLY A 43 17.74 5.47 18.10
N ILE A 44 17.83 5.26 16.79
CA ILE A 44 19.12 5.14 16.13
C ILE A 44 19.66 6.57 16.04
N THR A 45 20.38 6.97 17.08
CA THR A 45 21.32 8.09 17.03
C THR A 45 22.34 7.82 15.92
N GLU A 46 22.50 8.85 15.09
CA GLU A 46 23.63 9.16 14.24
C GLU A 46 24.92 8.41 14.61
N ILE A 47 25.39 7.56 13.70
CA ILE A 47 26.83 7.34 13.55
C ILE A 47 27.19 7.97 12.21
N THR A 48 27.47 9.26 12.30
CA THR A 48 28.16 10.04 11.28
C THR A 48 29.55 9.43 11.09
N GLU A 49 29.81 8.82 9.93
CA GLU A 49 31.17 8.48 9.53
C GLU A 49 31.90 9.78 9.17
N GLU A 50 32.64 10.33 10.13
CA GLU A 50 33.81 11.16 9.86
C GLU A 50 34.92 10.26 9.31
N VAL A 51 35.21 10.35 8.01
CA VAL A 51 36.54 9.97 7.50
C VAL A 51 37.16 11.18 6.81
N LYS A 52 38.06 11.76 7.59
CA LYS A 52 39.00 12.81 7.24
C LYS A 52 39.92 12.32 6.11
N ASN A 53 40.02 13.18 5.12
CA ASN A 53 40.89 13.08 3.95
C ASN A 53 42.33 13.38 4.37
N GLU A 54 43.25 12.41 4.31
CA GLU A 54 44.69 12.65 4.26
C GLU A 54 45.38 11.42 3.64
N GLY A 55 45.95 11.63 2.45
CA GLY A 55 46.72 10.60 1.74
C GLY A 55 48.15 10.53 2.21
N SER A 56 48.76 9.34 2.16
CA SER A 56 50.02 9.06 1.46
C SER A 56 50.57 7.66 1.79
N ASN A 57 50.74 6.89 0.72
CA ASN A 57 51.91 6.08 0.36
C ASN A 57 52.43 4.88 1.19
N VAL A 58 52.48 3.74 0.46
CA VAL A 58 53.59 2.77 0.27
C VAL A 58 53.48 1.39 0.94
N ASP A 59 53.41 0.39 0.04
CA ASP A 59 53.92 -1.01 0.02
C ASP A 59 53.92 -1.87 1.30
N ASP A 60 53.37 -3.08 1.26
CA ASP A 60 54.05 -4.26 0.70
C ASP A 60 53.25 -5.59 0.89
N SER A 61 53.49 -6.48 -0.07
CA SER A 61 53.36 -7.94 -0.18
C SER A 61 52.59 -8.86 0.81
N SER A 62 51.96 -9.87 0.17
CA SER A 62 52.15 -11.32 0.43
C SER A 62 51.32 -12.09 1.49
N VAL A 63 50.48 -12.98 0.93
CA VAL A 63 50.12 -14.37 1.34
C VAL A 63 49.58 -14.62 2.76
N LYS A 64 48.33 -15.08 2.87
CA LYS A 64 48.01 -16.43 3.42
C LYS A 64 46.53 -16.83 3.33
N GLU A 65 46.44 -18.09 2.92
CA GLU A 65 45.34 -19.04 2.76
C GLU A 65 44.69 -19.48 4.10
N LEU A 66 43.66 -20.36 3.98
CA LEU A 66 42.86 -21.08 4.99
C LEU A 66 41.59 -20.34 5.48
N ASN A 67 40.37 -20.90 5.48
CA ASN A 67 39.97 -22.31 5.40
C ASN A 67 38.51 -22.46 4.93
N ARG A 68 38.31 -23.34 3.95
CA ARG A 68 37.05 -24.06 3.72
C ARG A 68 36.80 -25.02 4.88
N LYS A 69 35.55 -25.16 5.33
CA LYS A 69 35.05 -26.40 5.93
C LYS A 69 33.65 -26.71 5.41
N LYS A 70 33.62 -27.64 4.45
CA LYS A 70 32.47 -28.46 4.07
C LYS A 70 32.77 -29.88 4.54
N SER A 71 31.87 -30.47 5.32
CA SER A 71 31.75 -31.92 5.55
C SER A 71 30.58 -32.14 6.51
N ARG A 72 29.65 -33.08 6.37
CA ARG A 72 29.44 -34.25 5.48
C ARG A 72 27.98 -34.67 5.71
N GLY A 73 27.34 -35.29 4.71
CA GLY A 73 26.15 -36.10 4.96
C GLY A 73 26.52 -37.55 5.34
N ILE A 74 25.61 -38.24 6.02
CA ILE A 74 25.05 -39.59 5.69
C ILE A 74 24.15 -40.09 6.84
N ALA A 75 23.05 -40.74 6.43
CA ALA A 75 22.19 -41.70 7.12
C ALA A 75 21.04 -41.21 8.04
N ASP A 76 19.86 -41.16 7.43
CA ASP A 76 18.70 -42.00 7.74
C ASP A 76 18.33 -42.18 9.23
N SER A 77 17.28 -41.47 9.65
CA SER A 77 16.37 -41.91 10.70
C SER A 77 15.01 -41.28 10.48
N GLU A 78 14.10 -42.14 10.07
CA GLU A 78 12.66 -42.01 10.05
C GLU A 78 12.14 -41.54 11.42
N SER A 79 11.75 -40.27 11.54
CA SER A 79 10.92 -39.80 12.65
C SER A 79 9.91 -38.78 12.13
N GLY A 80 8.69 -39.26 11.93
CA GLY A 80 7.60 -38.53 11.31
C GLY A 80 7.30 -37.19 11.97
N ILE A 81 7.10 -36.19 11.12
CA ILE A 81 6.47 -34.92 11.46
C ILE A 81 5.06 -35.24 11.96
N ARG A 82 4.90 -35.25 13.28
CA ARG A 82 3.63 -35.56 13.95
C ARG A 82 2.75 -34.31 13.89
N TRP A 83 1.97 -34.19 12.82
CA TRP A 83 0.84 -33.27 12.77
C TRP A 83 0.00 -33.42 14.04
N ARG A 84 -0.38 -32.29 14.64
CA ARG A 84 -1.28 -32.21 15.78
C ARG A 84 -2.49 -33.11 15.53
N LYS A 85 -2.55 -34.23 16.25
CA LYS A 85 -3.63 -35.20 16.18
C LYS A 85 -4.86 -34.60 16.86
N GLU A 86 -5.86 -34.20 16.07
CA GLU A 86 -7.18 -33.87 16.59
C GLU A 86 -7.81 -35.13 17.22
N THR A 87 -7.94 -35.13 18.54
CA THR A 87 -8.95 -35.93 19.23
C THR A 87 -10.21 -35.09 19.35
N LYS A 88 -11.24 -35.46 18.58
CA LYS A 88 -12.61 -35.06 18.81
C LYS A 88 -13.02 -35.55 20.20
N ASP A 89 -13.36 -34.62 21.09
CA ASP A 89 -14.63 -34.65 21.82
C ASP A 89 -14.90 -33.29 22.49
N SER A 90 -15.94 -32.64 21.95
CA SER A 90 -16.95 -31.85 22.65
C SER A 90 -16.61 -30.50 23.31
N GLN A 91 -17.21 -29.47 22.68
CA GLN A 91 -17.75 -28.22 23.24
C GLN A 91 -16.85 -26.99 23.52
N VAL A 92 -16.86 -26.09 22.53
CA VAL A 92 -17.28 -24.67 22.63
C VAL A 92 -16.61 -23.80 23.72
N LYS A 93 -15.60 -23.02 23.33
CA LYS A 93 -15.62 -21.53 23.35
C LYS A 93 -14.27 -20.98 22.88
N GLY A 94 -14.26 -20.32 21.72
CA GLY A 94 -13.12 -19.52 21.28
C GLY A 94 -13.02 -18.24 22.11
N SER A 95 -11.85 -17.98 22.67
CA SER A 95 -11.46 -16.67 23.19
C SER A 95 -9.94 -16.59 23.14
N TRP A 96 -9.42 -15.91 22.12
CA TRP A 96 -8.03 -15.48 22.07
C TRP A 96 -7.91 -14.39 23.14
N LYS A 97 -7.33 -14.75 24.29
CA LYS A 97 -7.25 -13.84 25.44
C LYS A 97 -6.22 -12.75 25.18
N SER A 98 -6.75 -11.53 25.09
CA SER A 98 -6.11 -10.27 25.41
C SER A 98 -5.49 -10.33 26.83
N CYS A 99 -4.23 -9.92 26.97
CA CYS A 99 -3.55 -9.81 28.25
C CYS A 99 -3.67 -8.38 28.78
N THR A 100 -4.58 -8.16 29.74
CA THR A 100 -4.50 -7.03 30.68
C THR A 100 -4.78 -7.53 32.09
N GLY A 101 -3.95 -7.11 33.06
CA GLY A 101 -4.33 -7.05 34.48
C GLY A 101 -3.61 -7.99 35.47
N SER A 102 -2.43 -7.55 35.93
CA SER A 102 -1.91 -7.55 37.32
C SER A 102 -2.46 -8.56 38.36
N SER A 103 -1.58 -9.42 38.91
CA SER A 103 -1.24 -9.48 40.35
C SER A 103 -0.19 -10.57 40.60
N GLY A 104 0.61 -10.38 41.65
CA GLY A 104 1.91 -11.03 41.88
C GLY A 104 1.92 -12.56 42.03
N GLY A 105 3.08 -13.13 41.71
CA GLY A 105 3.42 -14.53 41.96
C GLY A 105 4.57 -14.98 41.06
N HIS A 106 5.78 -15.02 41.61
CA HIS A 106 6.98 -15.48 40.93
C HIS A 106 6.84 -16.91 40.39
N SER A 107 6.94 -17.08 39.08
CA SER A 107 7.57 -18.24 38.44
C SER A 107 7.84 -17.89 36.96
N SER A 108 9.09 -17.51 36.69
CA SER A 108 9.64 -17.31 35.36
C SER A 108 9.56 -18.61 34.59
N ASP A 109 8.71 -18.68 33.57
CA ASP A 109 8.79 -19.60 32.44
C ASP A 109 7.82 -19.07 31.36
N GLU A 110 8.14 -17.88 30.82
CA GLU A 110 7.64 -17.53 29.49
C GLU A 110 8.39 -18.40 28.48
N PRO A 111 7.72 -19.06 27.52
CA PRO A 111 8.41 -19.83 26.51
C PRO A 111 9.22 -18.87 25.65
N ILE A 112 10.54 -18.93 25.78
CA ILE A 112 11.49 -18.26 24.90
C ILE A 112 11.15 -18.73 23.48
N GLN A 113 10.60 -17.84 22.64
CA GLN A 113 10.49 -18.10 21.20
C GLN A 113 11.89 -18.45 20.71
N THR A 114 12.07 -19.65 20.18
CA THR A 114 13.38 -20.06 19.70
C THR A 114 13.70 -19.28 18.41
N ASP A 115 14.96 -18.93 18.17
CA ASP A 115 15.36 -18.24 16.92
C ASP A 115 14.90 -19.00 15.66
N GLU A 116 14.75 -20.33 15.76
CA GLU A 116 14.20 -21.19 14.72
C GLU A 116 12.71 -20.93 14.44
N ASP A 117 11.90 -20.65 15.47
CA ASP A 117 10.47 -20.33 15.32
C ASP A 117 10.26 -19.00 14.59
N VAL A 118 11.11 -18.00 14.88
CA VAL A 118 11.06 -16.67 14.22
C VAL A 118 11.44 -16.79 12.74
N ILE A 119 12.47 -17.58 12.42
CA ILE A 119 12.88 -17.84 11.03
C ILE A 119 11.79 -18.60 10.28
N LEU A 120 11.17 -19.60 10.91
CA LEU A 120 10.06 -20.33 10.33
C LEU A 120 8.87 -19.40 10.06
N GLU A 121 8.50 -18.55 11.00
CA GLU A 121 7.43 -17.57 10.85
C GLU A 121 7.72 -16.60 9.70
N ALA A 122 8.93 -16.02 9.63
CA ALA A 122 9.33 -15.12 8.54
C ALA A 122 9.30 -15.83 7.17
N THR A 123 9.68 -17.10 7.12
CA THR A 123 9.61 -17.92 5.90
C THR A 123 8.16 -18.15 5.48
N LEU A 124 7.27 -18.51 6.42
CA LEU A 124 5.85 -18.71 6.13
C LEU A 124 5.16 -17.42 5.67
N CYS A 125 5.48 -16.28 6.29
CA CYS A 125 5.03 -14.96 5.85
C CYS A 125 5.46 -14.61 4.42
N THR A 126 6.53 -15.21 3.92
CA THR A 126 7.00 -15.02 2.53
C THR A 126 6.36 -16.02 1.58
N GLU A 127 6.39 -17.31 1.93
CA GLU A 127 5.94 -18.41 1.06
C GLU A 127 4.42 -18.42 0.86
N ILE A 128 3.63 -18.10 1.88
CA ILE A 128 2.17 -18.19 1.79
C ILE A 128 1.59 -17.16 0.80
N PRO A 129 1.95 -15.87 0.85
CA PRO A 129 1.57 -14.92 -0.18
C PRO A 129 2.03 -15.30 -1.60
N LEU A 130 3.20 -15.94 -1.75
CA LEU A 130 3.68 -16.43 -3.04
C LEU A 130 2.85 -17.62 -3.55
N ILE A 131 2.46 -18.55 -2.68
CA ILE A 131 1.55 -19.65 -3.02
C ILE A 131 0.18 -19.09 -3.41
N VAL A 132 -0.34 -18.13 -2.63
CA VAL A 132 -1.60 -17.44 -2.96
C VAL A 132 -1.48 -16.80 -4.34
N LEU A 133 -0.38 -16.10 -4.64
CA LEU A 133 -0.16 -15.48 -5.94
C LEU A 133 -0.13 -16.50 -7.10
N ASP A 134 0.59 -17.63 -6.96
CA ASP A 134 0.60 -18.72 -7.97
C ASP A 134 -0.82 -19.28 -8.19
N THR A 135 -1.61 -19.41 -7.12
CA THR A 135 -3.01 -19.84 -7.23
C THR A 135 -3.89 -18.80 -7.93
N LEU A 136 -3.72 -17.50 -7.66
CA LEU A 136 -4.43 -16.42 -8.35
C LEU A 136 -4.10 -16.41 -9.85
N GLU A 137 -2.82 -16.52 -10.21
CA GLU A 137 -2.39 -16.60 -11.61
C GLU A 137 -2.99 -17.82 -12.33
N LEU A 138 -3.06 -18.96 -11.64
CA LEU A 138 -3.67 -20.16 -12.19
C LEU A 138 -5.19 -20.00 -12.38
N ILE A 139 -5.89 -19.39 -11.42
CA ILE A 139 -7.32 -19.05 -11.56
C ILE A 139 -7.53 -18.15 -12.77
N ILE A 140 -6.76 -17.06 -12.89
CA ILE A 140 -6.82 -16.16 -14.06
C ILE A 140 -6.61 -16.96 -15.35
N ARG A 141 -5.59 -17.82 -15.41
CA ARG A 141 -5.26 -18.63 -16.59
C ARG A 141 -6.38 -19.60 -16.97
N VAL A 142 -7.02 -20.24 -16.01
CA VAL A 142 -8.15 -21.17 -16.26
C VAL A 142 -9.38 -20.40 -16.74
N VAL A 143 -9.74 -19.33 -16.03
CA VAL A 143 -10.93 -18.52 -16.35
C VAL A 143 -10.79 -17.81 -17.70
N SER A 144 -9.57 -17.39 -18.07
CA SER A 144 -9.25 -16.82 -19.39
C SER A 144 -9.62 -17.73 -20.56
N VAL A 145 -9.49 -19.04 -20.40
CA VAL A 145 -9.78 -20.01 -21.48
C VAL A 145 -11.29 -20.21 -21.67
N LEU A 146 -12.10 -19.92 -20.64
CA LEU A 146 -13.56 -20.12 -20.66
C LEU A 146 -14.30 -18.93 -21.30
N GLY A 147 -13.65 -17.77 -21.46
CA GLY A 147 -14.04 -16.71 -22.40
C GLY A 147 -15.45 -16.10 -22.24
N SER A 148 -15.99 -15.99 -21.02
CA SER A 148 -17.35 -15.48 -20.77
C SER A 148 -17.38 -14.26 -19.85
N ASP A 149 -18.54 -13.61 -19.71
CA ASP A 149 -18.80 -12.48 -18.78
C ASP A 149 -18.37 -12.79 -17.33
N TYR A 150 -18.33 -14.08 -16.97
CA TYR A 150 -17.82 -14.58 -15.70
C TYR A 150 -16.35 -14.19 -15.43
N LEU A 151 -15.55 -13.98 -16.49
CA LEU A 151 -14.14 -13.61 -16.39
C LEU A 151 -13.94 -12.31 -15.64
N PHE A 152 -14.70 -11.28 -16.00
CA PHE A 152 -14.57 -9.95 -15.39
C PHE A 152 -14.95 -9.96 -13.91
N TYR A 153 -15.98 -10.73 -13.56
CA TYR A 153 -16.42 -10.87 -12.17
C TYR A 153 -15.39 -11.57 -11.27
N VAL A 154 -14.77 -12.66 -11.75
CA VAL A 154 -13.68 -13.31 -11.01
C VAL A 154 -12.46 -12.41 -10.95
N LEU A 155 -12.12 -11.75 -12.06
CA LEU A 155 -10.92 -10.92 -12.14
C LEU A 155 -11.00 -9.70 -11.22
N SER A 156 -12.18 -9.09 -11.06
CA SER A 156 -12.45 -8.07 -10.02
C SER A 156 -12.14 -8.60 -8.61
N SER A 157 -12.60 -9.82 -8.30
CA SER A 157 -12.34 -10.44 -7.00
C SER A 157 -10.86 -10.78 -6.81
N VAL A 158 -10.19 -11.27 -7.85
CA VAL A 158 -8.73 -11.51 -7.82
C VAL A 158 -7.95 -10.21 -7.62
N LEU A 159 -8.38 -9.12 -8.25
CA LEU A 159 -7.77 -7.79 -8.07
C LEU A 159 -7.87 -7.33 -6.61
N LYS A 160 -9.01 -7.53 -5.96
CA LYS A 160 -9.19 -7.24 -4.53
C LYS A 160 -8.23 -8.02 -3.63
N VAL A 161 -8.03 -9.32 -3.90
CA VAL A 161 -7.04 -10.12 -3.16
C VAL A 161 -5.63 -9.59 -3.41
N LEU A 162 -5.31 -9.19 -4.65
CA LEU A 162 -4.01 -8.60 -4.98
C LEU A 162 -3.78 -7.25 -4.26
N MET A 163 -4.80 -6.40 -4.16
CA MET A 163 -4.73 -5.14 -3.41
C MET A 163 -4.52 -5.42 -1.93
N HIS A 164 -5.22 -6.41 -1.37
CA HIS A 164 -5.02 -6.85 0.00
C HIS A 164 -3.58 -7.33 0.27
N ILE A 165 -2.98 -8.10 -0.64
CA ILE A 165 -1.56 -8.51 -0.51
C ILE A 165 -0.64 -7.29 -0.50
N LEU A 166 -0.87 -6.30 -1.37
CA LEU A 166 -0.10 -5.04 -1.43
C LEU A 166 -0.27 -4.16 -0.19
N ALA A 167 -1.41 -4.24 0.50
CA ALA A 167 -1.72 -3.47 1.70
C ALA A 167 -0.98 -4.01 2.94
N CYS A 168 -0.79 -5.32 3.01
CA CYS A 168 -0.10 -6.02 4.09
C CYS A 168 1.42 -5.76 4.12
N ASN A 169 2.03 -5.99 5.28
CA ASN A 169 3.49 -5.98 5.40
C ASN A 169 4.12 -7.24 4.78
N GLN A 170 4.66 -7.10 3.58
CA GLN A 170 5.19 -8.20 2.77
C GLN A 170 6.72 -8.16 2.65
N SER A 171 7.32 -9.32 2.38
CA SER A 171 8.75 -9.40 2.03
C SER A 171 9.04 -8.73 0.67
N VAL A 172 10.29 -8.35 0.44
CA VAL A 172 10.73 -7.78 -0.85
C VAL A 172 10.48 -8.76 -2.00
N GLN A 173 10.82 -10.04 -1.79
CA GLN A 173 10.61 -11.10 -2.79
C GLN A 173 9.13 -11.28 -3.15
N THR A 174 8.25 -11.25 -2.14
CA THR A 174 6.80 -11.31 -2.37
C THR A 174 6.33 -10.10 -3.17
N LEU A 175 6.73 -8.89 -2.78
CA LEU A 175 6.33 -7.65 -3.47
C LEU A 175 6.80 -7.61 -4.92
N GLU A 176 8.02 -8.05 -5.24
CA GLU A 176 8.52 -8.13 -6.61
C GLU A 176 7.60 -8.97 -7.51
N ASN A 177 7.16 -10.14 -7.04
CA ASN A 177 6.25 -11.01 -7.78
C ASN A 177 4.84 -10.43 -7.86
N VAL A 178 4.35 -9.83 -6.77
CA VAL A 178 3.04 -9.17 -6.74
C VAL A 178 2.99 -8.00 -7.72
N PHE A 179 4.05 -7.17 -7.80
CA PHE A 179 4.14 -6.10 -8.80
C PHE A 179 4.20 -6.64 -10.23
N ALA A 180 4.93 -7.74 -10.46
CA ALA A 180 4.97 -8.38 -11.78
C ALA A 180 3.58 -8.88 -12.21
N SER A 181 2.86 -9.56 -11.31
CA SER A 181 1.47 -9.99 -11.52
C SER A 181 0.53 -8.81 -11.75
N GLN A 182 0.66 -7.75 -10.94
CA GLN A 182 -0.13 -6.54 -11.07
C GLN A 182 0.03 -5.90 -12.45
N ARG A 183 1.28 -5.71 -12.92
CA ARG A 183 1.54 -5.16 -14.25
C ARG A 183 0.98 -6.05 -15.35
N ALA A 184 1.13 -7.37 -15.22
CA ALA A 184 0.57 -8.32 -16.19
C ALA A 184 -0.96 -8.22 -16.30
N ILE A 185 -1.66 -8.04 -15.17
CA ILE A 185 -3.12 -7.85 -15.17
C ILE A 185 -3.49 -6.53 -15.84
N VAL A 186 -2.81 -5.42 -15.52
CA VAL A 186 -3.09 -4.10 -16.11
C VAL A 186 -2.88 -4.10 -17.63
N THR A 187 -1.79 -4.70 -18.11
CA THR A 187 -1.51 -4.78 -19.55
C THR A 187 -2.49 -5.71 -20.28
N LYS A 188 -2.92 -6.81 -19.64
CA LYS A 188 -3.77 -7.81 -20.30
C LYS A 188 -5.26 -7.47 -20.25
N TYR A 189 -5.71 -6.77 -19.21
CA TYR A 189 -7.12 -6.43 -18.97
C TYR A 189 -7.28 -4.96 -18.55
N PRO A 190 -6.89 -3.99 -19.38
CA PRO A 190 -6.98 -2.56 -19.04
C PRO A 190 -8.43 -2.12 -18.78
N ASP A 191 -9.39 -2.63 -19.55
CA ASP A 191 -10.80 -2.24 -19.45
C ASP A 191 -11.42 -2.64 -18.10
N LEU A 192 -10.98 -3.76 -17.51
CA LEU A 192 -11.40 -4.15 -16.16
C LEU A 192 -11.06 -3.04 -15.16
N LEU A 193 -9.82 -2.57 -15.15
CA LEU A 193 -9.35 -1.63 -14.13
C LEU A 193 -9.90 -0.21 -14.38
N PHE A 194 -9.99 0.21 -15.64
CA PHE A 194 -10.30 1.60 -15.97
C PHE A 194 -11.79 1.88 -16.22
N GLU A 195 -12.57 0.89 -16.65
CA GLU A 195 -14.00 1.06 -16.91
C GLU A 195 -14.89 0.43 -15.84
N GLN A 196 -14.54 -0.78 -15.36
CA GLN A 196 -15.41 -1.54 -14.46
C GLN A 196 -15.09 -1.30 -12.98
N GLU A 197 -13.82 -1.38 -12.58
CA GLU A 197 -13.37 -1.35 -11.18
C GLU A 197 -12.61 -0.07 -10.83
N THR A 198 -13.25 1.08 -11.03
CA THR A 198 -12.61 2.40 -10.82
C THR A 198 -12.18 2.66 -9.38
N GLU A 199 -12.90 2.11 -8.40
CA GLU A 199 -12.52 2.17 -6.98
C GLU A 199 -11.20 1.44 -6.72
N GLN A 200 -11.05 0.26 -7.31
CA GLN A 200 -9.82 -0.55 -7.18
C GLN A 200 -8.63 0.11 -7.88
N CYS A 201 -8.86 0.89 -8.94
CA CYS A 201 -7.82 1.72 -9.53
C CYS A 201 -7.32 2.79 -8.55
N GLY A 202 -8.21 3.39 -7.75
CA GLY A 202 -7.85 4.33 -6.69
C GLY A 202 -7.02 3.66 -5.58
N GLU A 203 -7.47 2.51 -5.08
CA GLU A 203 -6.74 1.73 -4.07
C GLU A 203 -5.36 1.30 -4.57
N LEU A 204 -5.26 0.85 -5.82
CA LEU A 204 -3.97 0.54 -6.46
C LEU A 204 -3.05 1.76 -6.47
N CYS A 205 -3.54 2.93 -6.90
CA CYS A 205 -2.73 4.16 -6.91
C CYS A 205 -2.21 4.50 -5.50
N LEU A 206 -3.05 4.35 -4.47
CA LEU A 206 -2.67 4.57 -3.07
C LEU A 206 -1.55 3.61 -2.62
N HIS A 207 -1.68 2.32 -2.92
CA HIS A 207 -0.65 1.33 -2.58
C HIS A 207 0.64 1.55 -3.35
N LEU A 208 0.57 1.88 -4.64
CA LEU A 208 1.76 2.22 -5.44
C LEU A 208 2.50 3.42 -4.86
N LEU A 209 1.79 4.50 -4.51
CA LEU A 209 2.42 5.68 -3.89
C LEU A 209 3.00 5.37 -2.51
N ARG A 210 2.33 4.54 -1.69
CA ARG A 210 2.87 4.06 -0.41
C ARG A 210 4.20 3.33 -0.61
N HIS A 211 4.28 2.42 -1.59
CA HIS A 211 5.49 1.66 -1.89
C HIS A 211 6.58 2.51 -2.58
N CYS A 212 6.22 3.55 -3.33
CA CYS A 212 7.14 4.56 -3.83
C CYS A 212 7.85 5.33 -2.69
N ALA A 213 7.22 5.43 -1.52
CA ALA A 213 7.81 6.02 -0.32
C ALA A 213 8.53 5.00 0.59
N SER A 214 8.67 3.74 0.17
CA SER A 214 9.35 2.70 0.95
C SER A 214 10.82 3.05 1.19
N ARG A 215 11.36 2.68 2.36
CA ARG A 215 12.80 2.79 2.64
C ARG A 215 13.66 1.88 1.77
N LEU A 216 13.08 0.81 1.23
CA LEU A 216 13.78 -0.20 0.45
C LEU A 216 13.83 0.20 -1.05
N PRO A 217 15.02 0.43 -1.63
CA PRO A 217 15.15 0.84 -3.03
C PRO A 217 14.58 -0.16 -4.04
N ALA A 218 14.71 -1.47 -3.76
CA ALA A 218 14.16 -2.53 -4.61
C ALA A 218 12.63 -2.47 -4.72
N VAL A 219 11.94 -2.15 -3.62
CA VAL A 219 10.48 -1.97 -3.62
C VAL A 219 10.09 -0.70 -4.38
N ARG A 220 10.83 0.40 -4.15
CA ARG A 220 10.57 1.68 -4.83
C ARG A 220 10.68 1.59 -6.35
N SER A 221 11.70 0.91 -6.87
CA SER A 221 11.89 0.77 -8.32
C SER A 221 10.75 -0.03 -8.96
N GLN A 222 10.29 -1.11 -8.32
CA GLN A 222 9.14 -1.88 -8.79
C GLN A 222 7.84 -1.07 -8.75
N ALA A 223 7.61 -0.33 -7.66
CA ALA A 223 6.43 0.53 -7.52
C ALA A 223 6.41 1.67 -8.55
N ALA A 224 7.56 2.32 -8.78
CA ALA A 224 7.71 3.36 -9.80
C ALA A 224 7.44 2.81 -11.22
N ALA A 225 7.97 1.62 -11.53
CA ALA A 225 7.72 0.97 -12.83
C ALA A 225 6.22 0.62 -13.00
N SER A 226 5.59 0.09 -11.95
CA SER A 226 4.15 -0.20 -11.95
C SER A 226 3.28 1.05 -12.10
N LEU A 227 3.63 2.14 -11.41
CA LEU A 227 2.95 3.42 -11.50
C LEU A 227 3.08 4.05 -12.90
N TYR A 228 4.28 4.00 -13.49
CA TYR A 228 4.51 4.44 -14.85
C TYR A 228 3.70 3.63 -15.87
N LEU A 229 3.74 2.29 -15.77
CA LEU A 229 2.99 1.40 -16.65
C LEU A 229 1.48 1.63 -16.54
N LEU A 230 0.96 1.88 -15.34
CA LEU A 230 -0.45 2.23 -15.13
C LEU A 230 -0.82 3.52 -15.88
N MET A 231 0.00 4.56 -15.77
CA MET A 231 -0.20 5.82 -16.51
C MET A 231 -0.16 5.60 -18.02
N ARG A 232 0.84 4.88 -18.52
CA ARG A 232 0.99 4.56 -19.95
C ARG A 232 -0.22 3.79 -20.47
N GLN A 233 -0.61 2.71 -19.80
CA GLN A 233 -1.75 1.90 -20.23
C GLN A 233 -3.05 2.71 -20.21
N SER A 234 -3.25 3.56 -19.20
CA SER A 234 -4.43 4.41 -19.12
C SER A 234 -4.51 5.48 -20.21
N PHE A 235 -3.35 5.92 -20.73
CA PHE A 235 -3.24 6.83 -21.87
C PHE A 235 -3.51 6.11 -23.19
N GLU A 236 -2.98 4.90 -23.36
CA GLU A 236 -3.25 4.05 -24.53
C GLU A 236 -4.73 3.65 -24.63
N SER A 237 -5.40 3.45 -23.49
CA SER A 237 -6.87 3.29 -23.42
C SER A 237 -7.67 4.57 -23.76
N GLY A 238 -7.00 5.72 -23.93
CA GLY A 238 -7.59 6.98 -24.38
C GLY A 238 -8.38 7.75 -23.32
N ALA A 239 -9.57 7.27 -22.95
CA ALA A 239 -10.51 8.02 -22.11
C ALA A 239 -10.17 8.00 -20.60
N SER A 240 -9.22 7.16 -20.20
CA SER A 240 -9.02 6.80 -18.79
C SER A 240 -7.92 7.60 -18.10
N PHE A 241 -6.97 8.17 -18.85
CA PHE A 241 -5.83 8.86 -18.26
C PHE A 241 -6.20 10.06 -17.37
N PRO A 242 -7.14 10.95 -17.74
CA PRO A 242 -7.58 12.03 -16.83
C PRO A 242 -8.12 11.49 -15.49
N LYS A 243 -8.88 10.39 -15.53
CA LYS A 243 -9.40 9.74 -14.32
C LYS A 243 -8.28 9.17 -13.47
N VAL A 244 -7.30 8.49 -14.08
CA VAL A 244 -6.14 7.94 -13.37
C VAL A 244 -5.26 9.05 -12.77
N LYS A 245 -5.05 10.18 -13.46
CA LYS A 245 -4.37 11.36 -12.90
C LYS A 245 -5.05 11.87 -11.64
N MET A 246 -6.38 11.95 -11.65
CA MET A 246 -7.16 12.31 -10.47
C MET A 246 -7.00 11.27 -9.35
N GLN A 247 -7.10 9.98 -9.68
CA GLN A 247 -6.93 8.90 -8.69
C GLN A 247 -5.55 8.94 -8.04
N ILE A 248 -4.49 9.18 -8.81
CA ILE A 248 -3.12 9.34 -8.28
C ILE A 248 -3.03 10.57 -7.37
N THR A 249 -3.59 11.71 -7.80
CA THR A 249 -3.58 12.95 -6.99
C THR A 249 -4.34 12.77 -5.68
N MET A 250 -5.52 12.17 -5.73
CA MET A 250 -6.33 11.85 -4.54
C MET A 250 -5.63 10.85 -3.62
N SER A 251 -5.04 9.82 -4.20
CA SER A 251 -4.28 8.81 -3.47
C SER A 251 -3.08 9.41 -2.73
N LEU A 252 -2.35 10.33 -3.35
CA LEU A 252 -1.27 11.05 -2.67
C LEU A 252 -1.79 11.82 -1.45
N SER A 253 -2.96 12.42 -1.60
CA SER A 253 -3.57 13.29 -0.60
C SER A 253 -4.08 12.49 0.59
N THR A 254 -4.71 11.34 0.32
CA THR A 254 -5.05 10.34 1.34
C THR A 254 -3.80 9.79 2.01
N LEU A 255 -2.73 9.49 1.25
CA LEU A 255 -1.47 8.98 1.80
C LEU A 255 -0.89 9.99 2.79
N VAL A 256 -0.71 11.25 2.37
CA VAL A 256 -0.17 12.33 3.22
C VAL A 256 -1.06 12.54 4.44
N SER A 257 -2.38 12.63 4.27
CA SER A 257 -3.34 12.78 5.38
C SER A 257 -3.34 11.60 6.35
N THR A 258 -3.00 10.40 5.90
CA THR A 258 -2.91 9.20 6.76
C THR A 258 -1.58 9.21 7.53
N GLY A 259 -0.48 9.53 6.86
CA GLY A 259 0.83 9.71 7.51
C GLY A 259 0.81 10.83 8.55
N THR A 260 -0.02 11.87 8.36
CA THR A 260 -0.15 12.92 9.37
C THR A 260 -0.86 12.47 10.64
N LYS A 261 -1.80 11.52 10.56
CA LYS A 261 -2.62 11.01 11.67
C LYS A 261 -1.88 10.00 12.57
N TYR A 262 -1.05 9.14 11.99
CA TYR A 262 -0.39 8.04 12.72
C TYR A 262 1.02 8.37 13.21
N GLY A 263 1.55 9.56 12.92
CA GLY A 263 2.88 10.01 13.38
C GLY A 263 4.06 9.39 12.61
N ASP A 264 3.85 8.31 11.87
CA ASP A 264 4.80 7.78 10.88
C ASP A 264 4.74 8.62 9.60
N TRP A 265 5.66 9.57 9.51
CA TRP A 265 5.75 10.41 8.32
C TRP A 265 6.26 9.61 7.12
N ILE A 266 5.60 9.81 5.99
CA ILE A 266 6.01 9.28 4.69
C ILE A 266 7.42 9.77 4.41
N ASN A 267 8.30 8.88 3.94
CA ASN A 267 9.64 9.30 3.54
C ASN A 267 9.53 10.12 2.24
N GLU A 268 9.40 11.45 2.39
CA GLU A 268 9.24 12.40 1.29
C GLU A 268 10.38 12.27 0.28
N ASP A 269 11.63 12.18 0.73
CA ASP A 269 12.79 12.06 -0.15
C ASP A 269 12.73 10.79 -0.99
N CYS A 270 12.34 9.67 -0.38
CA CYS A 270 12.12 8.41 -1.09
C CYS A 270 11.00 8.53 -2.14
N LEU A 271 9.88 9.14 -1.78
CA LEU A 271 8.76 9.35 -2.70
C LEU A 271 9.16 10.27 -3.85
N ARG A 272 9.87 11.37 -3.56
CA ARG A 272 10.38 12.29 -4.58
C ARG A 272 11.34 11.61 -5.54
N HIS A 273 12.22 10.76 -5.01
CA HIS A 273 13.15 9.97 -5.82
C HIS A 273 12.40 9.01 -6.76
N SER A 274 11.40 8.28 -6.26
CA SER A 274 10.58 7.38 -7.08
C SER A 274 9.82 8.11 -8.18
N LEU A 275 9.27 9.30 -7.89
CA LEU A 275 8.62 10.14 -8.90
C LEU A 275 9.60 10.62 -9.98
N LYS A 276 10.86 10.93 -9.61
CA LYS A 276 11.91 11.21 -10.58
C LYS A 276 12.23 9.99 -11.46
N THR A 277 12.22 8.78 -10.90
CA THR A 277 12.38 7.55 -11.67
C THR A 277 11.24 7.38 -12.69
N VAL A 278 9.99 7.69 -12.32
CA VAL A 278 8.84 7.70 -13.24
C VAL A 278 9.05 8.68 -14.40
N LEU A 279 9.58 9.88 -14.13
CA LEU A 279 9.94 10.84 -15.18
C LEU A 279 11.00 10.28 -16.13
N THR A 280 12.01 9.61 -15.59
CA THR A 280 13.04 8.96 -16.41
C THR A 280 12.43 7.91 -17.34
N TYR A 281 11.50 7.07 -16.85
CA TYR A 281 10.80 6.10 -17.70
C TYR A 281 10.01 6.77 -18.84
N SER A 282 9.31 7.87 -18.52
CA SER A 282 8.57 8.66 -19.52
C SER A 282 9.46 9.30 -20.58
N GLU A 283 10.65 9.77 -20.20
CA GLU A 283 11.62 10.36 -21.11
C GLU A 283 12.29 9.30 -21.99
N THR A 284 12.65 8.14 -21.41
CA THR A 284 13.21 7.03 -22.17
C THR A 284 12.21 6.50 -23.18
N ASP A 285 10.95 6.31 -22.82
CA ASP A 285 9.92 5.81 -23.73
C ASP A 285 9.61 6.83 -24.84
N ALA A 286 9.57 8.13 -24.52
CA ALA A 286 9.42 9.17 -25.56
C ALA A 286 10.59 9.17 -26.57
N SER A 287 11.78 8.73 -26.17
CA SER A 287 12.95 8.64 -27.05
C SER A 287 13.00 7.34 -27.87
N VAL A 288 12.54 6.21 -27.31
CA VAL A 288 12.65 4.87 -27.90
C VAL A 288 11.39 4.48 -28.68
N ASP A 289 10.21 4.84 -28.19
CA ASP A 289 8.92 4.44 -28.76
C ASP A 289 8.40 5.51 -29.74
N SER A 290 8.31 5.14 -31.02
CA SER A 290 7.86 6.04 -32.08
C SER A 290 6.39 6.45 -31.96
N GLN A 291 5.55 5.64 -31.29
CA GLN A 291 4.15 5.97 -31.07
C GLN A 291 4.00 7.03 -29.99
N LEU A 292 4.79 6.96 -28.91
CA LEU A 292 4.74 7.91 -27.81
C LEU A 292 5.46 9.23 -28.12
N ARG A 293 6.50 9.22 -28.98
CA ARG A 293 7.30 10.41 -29.30
C ARG A 293 6.48 11.59 -29.85
N ASN A 294 5.40 11.31 -30.56
CA ASN A 294 4.55 12.34 -31.17
C ASN A 294 3.27 12.63 -30.35
N THR A 295 3.25 12.27 -29.06
CA THR A 295 2.10 12.44 -28.17
C THR A 295 2.40 13.41 -27.04
N THR A 296 1.35 13.94 -26.41
CA THR A 296 1.47 14.78 -25.20
C THR A 296 1.63 13.96 -23.92
N PHE A 297 1.80 12.63 -23.99
CA PHE A 297 1.86 11.78 -22.81
C PHE A 297 2.99 12.18 -21.87
N SER A 298 4.21 12.35 -22.40
CA SER A 298 5.38 12.68 -21.57
C SER A 298 5.26 14.05 -20.91
N GLU A 299 4.64 15.02 -21.58
CA GLU A 299 4.33 16.34 -21.01
C GLU A 299 3.29 16.22 -19.88
N GLN A 300 2.21 15.47 -20.11
CA GLN A 300 1.19 15.26 -19.09
C GLN A 300 1.69 14.49 -17.86
N VAL A 301 2.62 13.54 -18.03
CA VAL A 301 3.28 12.85 -16.89
C VAL A 301 4.18 13.84 -16.13
N LYS A 302 4.92 14.71 -16.84
CA LYS A 302 5.73 15.77 -16.21
C LYS A 302 4.88 16.72 -15.38
N ASP A 303 3.77 17.18 -15.93
CA ASP A 303 2.83 18.08 -15.24
C ASP A 303 2.20 17.41 -14.02
N LEU A 304 1.80 16.14 -14.14
CA LEU A 304 1.29 15.36 -13.01
C LEU A 304 2.33 15.26 -11.91
N VAL A 305 3.55 14.82 -12.20
CA VAL A 305 4.61 14.66 -11.20
C VAL A 305 4.96 15.99 -10.55
N PHE A 306 5.03 17.08 -11.32
CA PHE A 306 5.25 18.42 -10.78
C PHE A 306 4.14 18.80 -9.78
N ASN A 307 2.88 18.55 -10.14
CA ASN A 307 1.74 18.77 -9.26
C ASN A 307 1.83 17.95 -7.97
N LEU A 308 2.14 16.65 -8.06
CA LEU A 308 2.35 15.78 -6.90
C LEU A 308 3.46 16.31 -5.98
N HIS A 309 4.57 16.80 -6.55
CA HIS A 309 5.65 17.40 -5.77
C HIS A 309 5.23 18.68 -5.03
N MET A 310 4.39 19.51 -5.65
CA MET A 310 3.84 20.72 -5.03
C MET A 310 2.90 20.35 -3.89
N ILE A 311 1.92 19.48 -4.13
CA ILE A 311 0.97 19.02 -3.10
C ILE A 311 1.75 18.41 -1.93
N LEU A 312 2.72 17.54 -2.19
CA LEU A 312 3.55 16.93 -1.15
C LEU A 312 4.32 17.99 -0.35
N SER A 313 5.06 18.89 -1.02
CA SER A 313 5.82 19.97 -0.35
C SER A 313 4.93 20.82 0.54
N ASP A 314 3.80 21.27 0.00
CA ASP A 314 2.97 22.26 0.67
C ASP A 314 2.20 21.61 1.82
N THR A 315 1.72 20.37 1.65
CA THR A 315 1.05 19.64 2.73
C THR A 315 1.99 19.29 3.89
N VAL A 316 3.28 19.05 3.62
CA VAL A 316 4.29 18.85 4.67
C VAL A 316 4.50 20.13 5.46
N LYS A 317 4.70 21.25 4.76
CA LYS A 317 4.89 22.57 5.37
C LYS A 317 3.67 23.06 6.16
N MET A 318 2.46 22.65 5.80
CA MET A 318 1.24 23.01 6.55
C MET A 318 1.34 22.67 8.04
N LYS A 319 2.05 21.59 8.41
CA LYS A 319 2.26 21.23 9.82
C LYS A 319 3.25 22.14 10.54
N GLU A 320 4.23 22.67 9.83
CA GLU A 320 5.27 23.52 10.41
C GLU A 320 4.74 24.93 10.72
N TYR A 321 3.79 25.40 9.90
CA TYR A 321 3.23 26.76 9.97
C TYR A 321 1.85 26.82 10.65
N THR A 322 1.51 25.88 11.54
CA THR A 322 0.21 25.92 12.25
C THR A 322 0.01 27.16 13.10
N ASN A 323 1.09 27.84 13.50
CA ASN A 323 1.06 29.07 14.31
C ASN A 323 1.05 30.36 13.47
N ASP A 324 1.30 30.27 12.17
CA ASP A 324 1.28 31.40 11.22
C ASP A 324 0.09 31.23 10.28
N PHE A 325 -1.03 31.85 10.66
CA PHE A 325 -2.30 31.71 9.93
C PHE A 325 -2.23 32.24 8.49
N GLU A 326 -1.42 33.26 8.20
CA GLU A 326 -1.29 33.78 6.84
C GLU A 326 -0.57 32.78 5.92
N MET A 327 0.56 32.24 6.40
CA MET A 327 1.30 31.21 5.65
C MET A 327 0.49 29.92 5.52
N LEU A 328 -0.23 29.52 6.56
CA LEU A 328 -1.08 28.32 6.52
C LEU A 328 -2.19 28.46 5.47
N ILE A 329 -2.86 29.62 5.39
CA ILE A 329 -3.90 29.89 4.38
C ILE A 329 -3.30 29.87 2.96
N ASP A 330 -2.12 30.46 2.75
CA ASP A 330 -1.43 30.40 1.45
C ASP A 330 -1.07 28.95 1.05
N LEU A 331 -0.54 28.16 1.99
CA LEU A 331 -0.24 26.75 1.77
C LEU A 331 -1.50 25.94 1.43
N MET A 332 -2.60 26.14 2.18
CA MET A 332 -3.89 25.51 1.88
C MET A 332 -4.41 25.90 0.50
N TYR A 333 -4.29 27.17 0.12
CA TYR A 333 -4.66 27.65 -1.21
C TYR A 333 -3.82 27.00 -2.31
N ARG A 334 -2.51 26.87 -2.13
CA ARG A 334 -1.62 26.20 -3.10
C ARG A 334 -1.91 24.72 -3.22
N VAL A 335 -2.17 24.02 -2.11
CA VAL A 335 -2.63 22.63 -2.11
C VAL A 335 -3.95 22.51 -2.86
N ALA A 336 -4.94 23.36 -2.57
CA ALA A 336 -6.22 23.38 -3.28
C ALA A 336 -6.04 23.66 -4.79
N LYS A 337 -5.14 24.56 -5.16
CA LYS A 337 -4.79 24.86 -6.54
C LYS A 337 -4.14 23.66 -7.26
N GLY A 338 -3.37 22.83 -6.55
CA GLY A 338 -2.87 21.56 -7.06
C GLY A 338 -3.98 20.64 -7.57
N TYR A 339 -5.17 20.66 -6.96
CA TYR A 339 -6.29 19.84 -7.44
C TYR A 339 -7.07 20.45 -8.61
N GLN A 340 -6.92 21.75 -8.92
CA GLN A 340 -7.68 22.42 -10.00
C GLN A 340 -7.36 21.83 -11.39
N ASN A 341 -6.18 21.23 -11.56
CA ASN A 341 -5.79 20.54 -12.79
C ASN A 341 -6.49 19.16 -12.95
N ASN A 342 -7.35 18.75 -12.01
CA ASN A 342 -8.19 17.56 -12.11
C ASN A 342 -9.62 17.98 -12.51
N PRO A 343 -10.06 17.70 -13.75
CA PRO A 343 -11.33 18.23 -14.28
C PRO A 343 -12.58 17.80 -13.48
N ASP A 344 -12.57 16.66 -12.79
CA ASP A 344 -13.72 16.15 -12.02
C ASP A 344 -13.88 16.85 -10.65
N LEU A 345 -12.81 17.37 -10.05
CA LEU A 345 -12.88 18.21 -8.83
C LEU A 345 -13.32 19.64 -9.15
N SER A 346 -13.06 20.09 -10.37
CA SER A 346 -13.52 21.36 -10.93
C SER A 346 -14.95 21.27 -11.48
N SER A 347 -15.74 20.26 -11.09
CA SER A 347 -17.14 20.09 -11.55
C SER A 347 -18.04 21.27 -11.18
N HIS A 348 -17.73 22.02 -10.13
CA HIS A 348 -18.38 23.31 -9.85
C HIS A 348 -17.97 24.40 -10.85
N GLU A 349 -16.75 24.37 -11.40
CA GLU A 349 -16.30 25.31 -12.44
C GLU A 349 -16.81 24.94 -13.84
N LEU A 350 -17.26 23.70 -14.03
CA LEU A 350 -17.91 23.19 -15.24
C LEU A 350 -19.43 23.40 -15.25
N ASP A 351 -20.06 23.80 -14.12
CA ASP A 351 -21.46 24.23 -14.15
C ASP A 351 -21.54 25.53 -14.93
N ALA A 352 -22.19 25.50 -16.10
CA ALA A 352 -22.35 26.65 -16.97
C ALA A 352 -22.93 27.88 -16.26
N ARG A 353 -23.65 27.66 -15.15
CA ARG A 353 -24.24 28.71 -14.30
C ARG A 353 -23.24 29.42 -13.39
N LEU A 354 -22.05 28.84 -13.19
CA LEU A 354 -20.96 29.33 -12.33
C LEU A 354 -19.78 29.91 -13.12
N LEU A 355 -19.88 30.09 -14.44
CA LEU A 355 -18.84 30.74 -15.24
C LEU A 355 -18.70 32.25 -14.96
N ASP A 356 -19.78 32.90 -14.52
CA ASP A 356 -19.76 34.33 -14.21
C ASP A 356 -19.03 34.58 -12.88
N ASN A 357 -17.98 35.41 -12.93
CA ASN A 357 -17.17 35.80 -11.77
C ASN A 357 -18.02 36.44 -10.66
N ALA A 358 -19.11 37.14 -11.00
CA ALA A 358 -20.02 37.69 -10.00
C ALA A 358 -20.82 36.61 -9.26
N VAL A 359 -21.20 35.52 -9.96
CA VAL A 359 -21.90 34.37 -9.37
C VAL A 359 -20.94 33.53 -8.53
N LYS A 360 -19.68 33.32 -8.99
CA LYS A 360 -18.64 32.66 -8.18
C LYS A 360 -18.40 33.37 -6.85
N ALA A 361 -18.26 34.71 -6.88
CA ALA A 361 -18.08 35.50 -5.66
C ALA A 361 -19.29 35.40 -4.72
N ARG A 362 -20.51 35.37 -5.27
CA ARG A 362 -21.75 35.22 -4.49
C ARG A 362 -21.87 33.82 -3.87
N VAL A 363 -21.49 32.78 -4.60
CA VAL A 363 -21.49 31.41 -4.09
C VAL A 363 -20.40 31.22 -3.05
N ALA A 364 -19.20 31.76 -3.27
CA ALA A 364 -18.16 31.81 -2.25
C ALA A 364 -18.65 32.53 -0.97
N SER A 365 -19.39 33.63 -1.10
CA SER A 365 -19.98 34.33 0.05
C SER A 365 -21.04 33.53 0.81
N LEU A 366 -21.66 32.51 0.19
CA LEU A 366 -22.55 31.57 0.88
C LEU A 366 -21.77 30.49 1.65
N TYR A 367 -20.56 30.15 1.20
CA TYR A 367 -19.67 29.23 1.89
C TYR A 367 -18.91 29.88 3.04
N LEU A 368 -18.63 31.19 3.00
CA LEU A 368 -17.92 31.91 4.09
C LEU A 368 -18.58 31.71 5.47
N PRO A 369 -19.92 31.87 5.64
CA PRO A 369 -20.59 31.59 6.89
C PRO A 369 -20.52 30.12 7.30
N MET A 370 -20.61 29.19 6.35
CA MET A 370 -20.48 27.76 6.64
C MET A 370 -19.06 27.40 7.10
N ILE A 371 -18.03 27.98 6.48
CA ILE A 371 -16.63 27.81 6.89
C ILE A 371 -16.42 28.38 8.29
N GLY A 372 -17.00 29.55 8.61
CA GLY A 372 -16.99 30.11 9.96
C GLY A 372 -17.65 29.17 10.98
N ILE A 373 -18.83 28.64 10.67
CA ILE A 373 -19.55 27.68 11.53
C ILE A 373 -18.77 26.37 11.69
N VAL A 374 -18.15 25.85 10.62
CA VAL A 374 -17.34 24.62 10.65
C VAL A 374 -16.04 24.84 11.42
N LEU A 375 -15.42 26.02 11.34
CA LEU A 375 -14.23 26.36 12.11
C LEU A 375 -14.56 26.54 13.60
N ASP A 376 -15.66 27.23 13.93
CA ASP A 376 -16.13 27.39 15.32
C ASP A 376 -16.58 26.05 15.94
N ALA A 377 -17.23 25.20 15.14
CA ALA A 377 -17.65 23.87 15.55
C ALA A 377 -16.57 22.80 15.36
N SER A 378 -15.39 23.12 14.84
CA SER A 378 -14.34 22.13 14.51
C SER A 378 -13.89 21.29 15.71
N THR A 379 -13.97 21.86 16.91
CA THR A 379 -13.67 21.18 18.18
C THR A 379 -14.81 20.31 18.71
N GLN A 380 -16.03 20.49 18.18
CA GLN A 380 -17.26 19.79 18.59
C GLN A 380 -17.77 18.84 17.50
N LEU A 381 -17.25 18.94 16.28
CA LEU A 381 -17.57 18.06 15.18
C LEU A 381 -17.03 16.67 15.48
N HIS A 382 -17.92 15.67 15.40
CA HIS A 382 -17.58 14.27 15.54
C HIS A 382 -16.47 13.90 14.55
N ASP A 383 -15.27 13.58 15.04
CA ASP A 383 -14.22 12.99 14.22
C ASP A 383 -14.60 11.53 13.92
N PRO A 384 -14.99 11.18 12.68
CA PRO A 384 -15.34 9.81 12.31
C PRO A 384 -14.16 8.83 12.41
N TYR A 385 -12.96 9.31 12.74
CA TYR A 385 -11.75 8.52 12.96
C TYR A 385 -11.27 8.50 14.42
N SER A 386 -11.92 9.23 15.33
CA SER A 386 -11.63 9.15 16.75
C SER A 386 -12.18 7.83 17.29
N LYS A 387 -11.30 6.84 17.48
CA LYS A 387 -11.66 5.62 18.21
C LYS A 387 -12.02 6.03 19.63
N SER A 388 -13.26 5.76 20.01
CA SER A 388 -13.78 5.86 21.36
C SER A 388 -12.91 5.05 22.32
N SER A 389 -12.17 5.74 23.18
CA SER A 389 -11.61 5.17 24.40
C SER A 389 -12.15 5.92 25.61
N ASN A 390 -12.96 5.20 26.38
CA ASN A 390 -13.37 5.42 27.77
C ASN A 390 -14.47 6.45 28.04
N VAL A 391 -15.69 5.94 28.21
CA VAL A 391 -16.59 6.43 29.26
C VAL A 391 -17.11 5.23 30.04
N ASN A 392 -16.58 5.06 31.26
CA ASN A 392 -17.21 4.27 32.32
C ASN A 392 -18.58 4.88 32.61
N TYR A 393 -19.65 4.09 32.48
CA TYR A 393 -20.94 4.44 33.05
C TYR A 393 -20.99 3.91 34.49
N ASP A 394 -20.64 4.76 35.45
CA ASP A 394 -21.13 4.61 36.83
C ASP A 394 -22.61 5.02 36.85
N ILE A 395 -23.50 4.03 36.74
CA ILE A 395 -24.92 4.18 37.05
C ILE A 395 -25.09 3.76 38.50
N SER A 396 -25.30 4.73 39.40
CA SER A 396 -25.92 4.53 40.71
C SER A 396 -26.34 5.88 41.31
N THR A 397 -27.53 6.37 40.96
CA THR A 397 -28.31 7.24 41.86
C THR A 397 -29.38 6.39 42.53
N PRO A 398 -29.46 6.32 43.87
CA PRO A 398 -30.59 5.71 44.53
C PRO A 398 -31.75 6.72 44.62
N ILE A 399 -32.93 6.19 44.36
CA ILE A 399 -34.22 6.80 44.63
C ILE A 399 -34.39 6.96 46.13
N SER A 400 -34.83 8.13 46.59
CA SER A 400 -35.56 8.25 47.86
C SER A 400 -36.38 9.55 47.91
N ASN A 401 -37.70 9.33 47.87
CA ASN A 401 -38.86 10.07 48.43
C ASN A 401 -38.95 11.59 48.30
#